data_AF-A0A060XMH1-F1
#
_entry.id   AF-A0A060XMH1-F1
#
_cell.length_a   1.000
_cell.length_b   1.000
_cell.length_c   1.000
_cell.angle_alpha   90.00
_cell.angle_beta   90.00
_cell.angle_gamma   90.00
#
_symmetry.space_group_name_H-M   'P 1'
#
loop_
_entity.id
_entity.type
_entity.pdbx_description
1 polymer ?
#
loop_
_entity_poly.entity_id
_entity_poly.type
_entity_poly.pdbx_seq_one_letter_code
_entity_poly.pdbx_strand_id
1 'polypeptide(L)' 'MEPIVLQSVPHDRYNKKCYICEDQGRESKAATGACMTCNKHGCRQAFHVTW' A
#
# COMPACT_ATOMS: atom_id res chain seq x y z
N MET A 1 3.58 -16.50 15.01
CA MET A 1 2.69 -15.54 14.33
C MET A 1 2.42 -16.07 12.93
N GLU A 2 1.71 -17.19 12.84
CA GLU A 2 1.37 -17.85 11.58
C GLU A 2 0.06 -18.61 11.79
N PRO A 3 -0.79 -18.76 10.74
CA PRO A 3 -0.63 -18.20 9.41
C PRO A 3 -1.00 -16.70 9.31
N ILE A 4 -0.57 -16.03 8.25
CA ILE A 4 -1.05 -14.68 7.91
C ILE A 4 -2.41 -14.82 7.22
N VAL A 5 -3.46 -14.28 7.82
CA VAL A 5 -4.80 -14.26 7.23
C VAL A 5 -4.95 -13.04 6.32
N LEU A 6 -5.01 -13.28 5.01
CA LEU A 6 -5.17 -12.23 3.99
C LEU A 6 -6.65 -11.99 3.61
N GLN A 7 -7.54 -12.94 3.91
CA GLN A 7 -8.95 -12.90 3.48
C GLN A 7 -9.73 -11.71 4.05
N SER A 8 -9.32 -11.18 5.20
CA SER A 8 -9.96 -10.03 5.84
C SER A 8 -9.41 -8.67 5.37
N VAL A 9 -8.43 -8.65 4.47
CA VAL A 9 -7.85 -7.39 3.98
C VAL A 9 -8.85 -6.74 3.03
N PRO A 10 -9.30 -5.49 3.30
CA PRO A 10 -10.25 -4.82 2.42
C PRO A 10 -9.68 -4.57 1.03
N HIS A 11 -10.52 -4.66 0.00
CA HIS A 11 -10.15 -4.38 -1.40
C HIS A 11 -9.55 -2.98 -1.59
N ASP A 12 -9.97 -2.00 -0.79
CA ASP A 12 -9.41 -0.65 -0.79
C ASP A 12 -7.90 -0.60 -0.52
N ARG A 13 -7.33 -1.61 0.14
CA ARG A 13 -5.88 -1.69 0.36
C ARG A 13 -5.11 -2.06 -0.91
N TYR A 14 -5.75 -2.80 -1.82
CA TYR A 14 -5.17 -3.22 -3.10
C TYR A 14 -5.38 -2.17 -4.21
N ASN A 15 -6.32 -1.24 -4.02
CA ASN A 15 -6.64 -0.19 -4.98
C ASN A 15 -5.92 1.14 -4.70
N LYS A 16 -4.72 1.09 -4.12
CA LYS A 16 -3.89 2.28 -3.84
C LYS A 16 -2.59 2.22 -4.60
N LYS A 17 -2.05 3.39 -4.92
CA LYS A 17 -0.71 3.54 -5.47
C LYS A 17 0.27 3.92 -4.36
N CYS A 18 1.40 3.23 -4.34
CA CYS A 18 2.50 3.52 -3.44
C CYS A 18 3.29 4.74 -3.95
N TYR A 19 3.19 5.86 -3.22
CA TYR A 19 3.90 7.09 -3.62
C TYR A 19 5.43 6.91 -3.66
N ILE A 20 5.97 6.04 -2.79
CA ILE A 20 7.41 5.74 -2.74
C ILE A 20 7.85 5.03 -4.03
N CYS A 21 7.04 4.11 -4.55
CA CYS A 21 7.35 3.44 -5.81
C CYS A 21 7.22 4.40 -7.00
N GLU A 22 6.23 5.31 -7.00
CA GLU A 22 6.10 6.35 -8.03
C GLU A 22 7.33 7.28 -8.03
N ASP A 23 7.75 7.78 -6.86
CA ASP A 23 8.93 8.66 -6.73
C ASP A 23 10.23 7.99 -7.17
N GLN A 24 10.31 6.66 -7.10
CA GLN A 24 11.48 5.88 -7.56
C GLN A 24 11.39 5.45 -9.03
N GLY A 25 10.36 5.89 -9.77
CA GLY A 25 10.14 5.47 -11.17
C GLY A 25 9.72 4.01 -11.33
N ARG A 26 9.20 3.37 -10.27
CA ARG A 26 8.69 1.98 -10.26
C ARG A 26 7.16 1.95 -10.36
N GLU A 27 6.60 2.71 -11.28
CA GLU A 27 5.14 2.89 -11.45
C GLU A 27 4.39 1.57 -11.69
N SER A 28 5.02 0.64 -12.41
CA SER A 28 4.48 -0.71 -12.63
C SER A 28 4.28 -1.50 -11.33
N LYS A 29 5.15 -1.26 -10.34
CA LYS A 29 5.06 -1.86 -9.00
C LYS A 29 4.19 -1.04 -8.04
N ALA A 30 4.02 0.25 -8.29
CA ALA A 30 3.29 1.15 -7.40
C ALA A 30 1.83 0.72 -7.17
N ALA A 31 1.20 0.07 -8.15
CA ALA A 31 -0.17 -0.45 -8.06
C ALA A 31 -0.26 -1.95 -7.71
N THR A 32 0.86 -2.60 -7.39
CA THR A 32 0.88 -4.05 -7.09
C THR A 32 0.76 -4.30 -5.58
N GLY A 33 -0.03 -5.29 -5.15
CA GLY A 33 -0.12 -5.65 -3.73
C GLY A 33 -0.97 -4.70 -2.89
N ALA A 34 -0.77 -4.70 -1.57
CA ALA A 34 -1.55 -3.88 -0.63
C ALA A 34 -0.73 -2.71 -0.07
N CYS A 35 -1.31 -1.51 -0.04
CA CYS A 35 -0.71 -0.33 0.59
C CYS A 35 -1.33 -0.02 1.95
N MET A 36 -0.51 0.54 2.82
CA MET A 36 -0.95 1.24 4.03
C MET A 36 -1.29 2.68 3.71
N THR A 37 -1.92 3.38 4.65
CA THR A 37 -2.22 4.81 4.54
C THR A 37 -1.57 5.55 5.70
N CYS A 38 -1.04 6.73 5.42
CA CYS A 38 -0.50 7.66 6.40
C CYS A 38 -1.49 7.91 7.55
N ASN A 39 -1.03 7.77 8.80
CA ASN A 39 -1.88 7.89 9.99
C ASN A 39 -2.19 9.35 10.39
N LYS A 40 -1.55 10.34 9.75
CA LYS A 40 -1.81 11.76 10.02
C LYS A 40 -3.20 12.14 9.48
N HIS A 41 -4.02 12.78 10.31
CA HIS A 41 -5.35 13.23 9.89
C HIS A 41 -5.26 14.15 8.66
N GLY A 42 -6.05 13.84 7.63
CA GLY A 42 -6.03 14.55 6.34
C GLY A 42 -4.92 14.10 5.37
N CYS A 43 -4.01 13.22 5.78
CA CYS A 43 -2.97 12.67 4.92
C CYS A 43 -3.55 11.61 3.98
N ARG A 44 -3.32 11.75 2.67
CA ARG A 44 -3.84 10.83 1.65
C ARG A 44 -2.77 9.95 1.01
N GLN A 45 -1.54 9.99 1.53
CA GLN A 45 -0.44 9.19 1.03
C GLN A 45 -0.63 7.72 1.38
N ALA A 46 -0.38 6.85 0.39
CA ALA A 46 -0.38 5.42 0.53
C ALA A 46 0.98 4.84 0.13
N PHE A 47 1.44 3.84 0.86
CA PHE A 47 2.75 3.23 0.65
C PHE A 47 2.74 1.75 0.98
N HIS A 48 3.56 0.97 0.29
CA HIS A 48 3.84 -0.42 0.68
C HIS A 48 4.53 -0.47 2.03
N VAL A 49 4.23 -1.48 2.84
CA VAL A 49 4.92 -1.71 4.12
C VAL A 49 6.42 -1.95 3.87
N THR A 50 6.72 -2.68 2.81
CA THR A 50 8.07 -2.95 2.34
C THR A 50 8.51 -1.87 1.35
N TRP A 51 9.72 -1.36 1.54
CA TRP A 51 10.42 -0.42 0.66
C TRP A 51 10.73 -0.99 -0.73
#